data_AF-A0A7W7KCP9-F1
#
_entry.id   AF-A0A7W7KCP9-F1
#
_cell.length_a   1.000
_cell.length_b   1.000
_cell.length_c   1.000
_cell.angle_alpha   90.00
_cell.angle_beta   90.00
_cell.angle_gamma   90.00
#
_symmetry.space_group_name_H-M   'P 1'
#
loop_
_entity.id
_entity.type
_entity.pdbx_description
1 polymer ?
#
loop_
_entity_poly.entity_id
_entity_poly.type
_entity_poly.pdbx_seq_one_letter_code
_entity_poly.pdbx_strand_id
1 'polypeptide(L)'
;MSQRMVGYALYTDPPLGRVGLSESEARKSGRSLLVSKRPMTRVGRAVEKGETKGFMKIVADAETQRILGAAILGTSGDEAIHGILDMMNADQPIETLRWAVPIHPTVSELIPTVLLGLKPPPEVQA
;
A
#
# COMPACT_ATOMS: atom_id res chain seq x y z
N MET A 1 0.76 10.48 -25.12
CA MET A 1 0.90 9.30 -24.23
C MET A 1 0.00 9.51 -23.02
N SER A 2 -0.75 8.50 -22.61
CA SER A 2 -1.70 8.64 -21.50
C SER A 2 -0.95 8.62 -20.17
N GLN A 3 -1.07 9.68 -19.36
CA GLN A 3 -0.55 9.74 -17.98
C GLN A 3 -1.40 8.91 -16.99
N ARG A 4 -2.21 7.96 -17.47
CA ARG A 4 -3.11 7.17 -16.63
C ARG A 4 -2.30 6.12 -15.87
N MET A 5 -2.43 6.11 -14.55
CA MET A 5 -1.98 4.98 -13.78
C MET A 5 -2.92 3.78 -13.90
N VAL A 6 -2.33 2.61 -14.05
CA VAL A 6 -3.06 1.35 -14.19
C VAL A 6 -3.14 0.67 -12.82
N GLY A 7 -4.35 0.47 -12.33
CA GLY A 7 -4.62 -0.44 -11.22
C GLY A 7 -4.61 -1.90 -11.69
N TYR A 8 -4.26 -2.82 -10.81
CA TYR A 8 -4.31 -4.25 -11.08
C TYR A 8 -4.95 -4.96 -9.88
N ALA A 9 -5.84 -5.91 -10.16
CA ALA A 9 -6.37 -6.82 -9.18
C ALA A 9 -6.31 -8.27 -9.67
N LEU A 10 -6.16 -9.20 -8.73
CA LEU A 10 -6.34 -10.63 -8.93
C LEU A 10 -7.41 -11.12 -7.94
N TYR A 11 -8.48 -11.69 -8.47
CA TYR A 11 -9.65 -12.14 -7.71
C TYR A 11 -9.51 -13.61 -7.28
N THR A 12 -8.42 -13.90 -6.57
CA THR A 12 -8.20 -15.18 -5.87
C THR A 12 -8.77 -15.12 -4.46
N ASP A 13 -8.64 -16.23 -3.71
CA ASP A 13 -8.92 -16.24 -2.26
C ASP A 13 -7.62 -16.39 -1.44
N PRO A 14 -7.15 -15.33 -0.75
CA PRO A 14 -7.71 -13.98 -0.72
C PRO A 14 -7.38 -13.16 -1.98
N PRO A 15 -8.11 -12.05 -2.24
CA PRO A 15 -7.85 -11.19 -3.39
C PRO A 15 -6.58 -10.36 -3.20
N LEU A 16 -6.01 -9.91 -4.31
CA LEU A 16 -4.84 -9.03 -4.36
C LEU A 16 -5.18 -7.77 -5.15
N GLY A 17 -5.03 -6.60 -4.54
CA GLY A 17 -4.93 -5.32 -5.25
C GLY A 17 -3.49 -4.83 -5.29
N ARG A 18 -3.03 -4.29 -6.43
CA ARG A 18 -1.73 -3.60 -6.53
C ARG A 18 -1.76 -2.41 -7.48
N VAL A 19 -0.87 -1.47 -7.25
CA VAL A 19 -0.64 -0.31 -8.12
C VAL A 19 0.85 0.08 -8.09
N GLY A 20 1.38 0.60 -9.20
CA GLY A 20 2.75 1.09 -9.28
C GLY A 20 3.82 0.00 -9.18
N LEU A 21 4.98 0.38 -8.65
CA LEU A 21 6.15 -0.48 -8.52
C LEU A 21 6.00 -1.47 -7.36
N SER A 22 6.41 -2.72 -7.58
CA SER A 22 6.76 -3.62 -6.50
C SER A 22 8.02 -3.14 -5.77
N GLU A 23 8.25 -3.61 -4.54
CA GLU A 23 9.52 -3.31 -3.83
C GLU A 23 10.74 -3.79 -4.63
N SER A 24 10.63 -4.93 -5.32
CA SER A 24 11.73 -5.47 -6.14
C SER A 24 12.08 -4.57 -7.33
N GLU A 25 11.07 -3.97 -7.97
CA GLU A 25 11.27 -3.01 -9.06
C GLU A 25 11.78 -1.67 -8.51
N ALA A 26 11.23 -1.21 -7.38
CA ALA A 26 11.67 0.00 -6.71
C ALA A 26 13.15 -0.08 -6.30
N ARG A 27 13.61 -1.22 -5.78
CA ARG A 27 15.04 -1.42 -5.43
C ARG A 27 15.96 -1.33 -6.64
N LYS A 28 15.52 -1.83 -7.79
CA LYS A 28 16.27 -1.75 -9.06
C LYS A 28 16.33 -0.32 -9.64
N SER A 29 15.47 0.59 -9.16
CA SER A 29 15.44 1.98 -9.65
C SER A 29 16.57 2.86 -9.11
N GLY A 30 17.29 2.40 -8.08
CA GLY A 30 18.34 3.19 -7.42
C GLY A 30 17.84 4.31 -6.50
N ARG A 31 16.51 4.44 -6.32
CA ARG A 31 15.90 5.43 -5.42
C ARG A 31 16.16 5.11 -3.95
N SER A 32 16.27 6.15 -3.13
CA SER A 32 16.17 6.05 -1.68
C SER A 32 14.74 5.62 -1.32
N LEU A 33 14.57 4.43 -0.73
CA LEU A 33 13.24 3.86 -0.48
C LEU A 33 12.81 3.95 0.99
N LEU A 34 11.51 4.10 1.18
CA LEU A 34 10.81 3.79 2.42
C LEU A 34 9.83 2.65 2.15
N VAL A 35 9.76 1.67 3.06
CA VAL A 35 8.86 0.52 2.94
C VAL A 35 8.13 0.29 4.26
N SER A 36 6.85 0.00 4.16
CA SER A 36 6.02 -0.42 5.28
C SER A 36 5.20 -1.64 4.91
N LYS A 37 5.07 -2.57 5.85
CA LYS A 37 4.27 -3.79 5.69
C LYS A 37 3.48 -4.04 6.97
N ARG A 38 2.18 -4.32 6.82
CA ARG A 38 1.28 -4.68 7.91
C ARG A 38 0.57 -6.00 7.59
N PRO A 39 0.65 -7.02 8.45
CA PRO A 39 -0.09 -8.26 8.24
C PRO A 39 -1.60 -8.04 8.43
N MET A 40 -2.43 -8.80 7.71
CA MET A 40 -3.90 -8.74 7.85
C MET A 40 -4.37 -9.17 9.26
N THR A 41 -3.57 -9.93 10.01
CA THR A 41 -3.80 -10.20 11.45
C THR A 41 -3.80 -8.95 12.33
N ARG A 42 -3.33 -7.80 11.81
CA ARG A 42 -3.37 -6.50 12.49
C ARG A 42 -4.33 -5.51 11.82
N VAL A 43 -5.18 -5.96 10.90
CA VAL A 43 -6.21 -5.14 10.26
C VAL A 43 -7.55 -5.47 10.93
N GLY A 44 -8.13 -4.51 11.66
CA GLY A 44 -9.30 -4.75 12.51
C GLY A 44 -10.44 -5.42 11.74
N ARG A 45 -10.83 -4.85 10.59
CA ARG A 45 -11.86 -5.43 9.72
C ARG A 45 -11.56 -6.86 9.24
N ALA A 46 -10.29 -7.20 9.00
CA ALA A 46 -9.90 -8.55 8.58
C ALA A 46 -10.00 -9.55 9.74
N VAL A 47 -9.65 -9.12 10.95
CA VAL A 47 -9.83 -9.90 12.19
C VAL A 47 -11.31 -10.14 12.46
N GLU A 48 -12.14 -9.10 12.40
CA GLU A 48 -13.60 -9.20 12.59
C GLU A 48 -14.27 -10.15 11.59
N LYS A 49 -13.74 -10.24 10.37
CA LYS A 49 -14.22 -11.20 9.35
C LYS A 49 -13.67 -12.62 9.50
N GLY A 50 -12.66 -12.85 10.35
CA GLY A 50 -11.92 -14.11 10.38
C GLY A 50 -11.02 -14.35 9.16
N GLU A 51 -10.79 -13.34 8.31
CA GLU A 51 -10.09 -13.44 7.03
C GLU A 51 -8.70 -12.76 7.10
N THR A 52 -7.80 -13.33 7.90
CA THR A 52 -6.53 -12.66 8.28
C THR A 52 -5.31 -13.06 7.42
N LYS A 53 -5.51 -13.79 6.33
CA LYS A 53 -4.44 -14.14 5.39
C LYS A 53 -3.98 -12.91 4.61
N GLY A 54 -2.66 -12.75 4.46
CA GLY A 54 -2.06 -11.71 3.63
C GLY A 54 -1.55 -10.48 4.40
N PHE A 55 -1.43 -9.36 3.70
CA PHE A 55 -0.80 -8.13 4.19
C PHE A 55 -1.17 -6.90 3.34
N MET A 56 -0.98 -5.72 3.93
CA MET A 56 -0.86 -4.44 3.24
C MET A 56 0.62 -4.06 3.15
N LYS A 57 1.07 -3.54 2.01
CA LYS A 57 2.45 -3.08 1.81
C LYS A 57 2.49 -1.85 0.93
N ILE A 58 3.28 -0.86 1.33
CA ILE A 58 3.51 0.39 0.59
C ILE A 58 5.02 0.60 0.43
N VAL A 59 5.41 1.07 -0.75
CA VAL A 59 6.76 1.51 -1.09
C VAL A 59 6.67 2.98 -1.49
N ALA A 60 7.52 3.80 -0.89
CA ALA A 60 7.60 5.24 -1.15
C ALA A 60 9.05 5.66 -1.41
N ASP A 61 9.19 6.80 -2.06
CA ASP A 61 10.45 7.49 -2.32
C ASP A 61 10.78 8.38 -1.12
N ALA A 62 11.97 8.22 -0.55
CA ALA A 62 12.38 8.90 0.68
C ALA A 62 12.66 10.40 0.46
N GLU A 63 12.99 10.82 -0.75
CA GLU A 63 13.35 12.19 -1.07
C GLU A 63 12.10 13.02 -1.39
N THR A 64 11.21 12.46 -2.21
CA THR A 64 10.01 13.14 -2.70
C THR A 64 8.76 12.90 -1.85
N GLN A 65 8.84 11.94 -0.91
CA GLN A 65 7.70 11.51 -0.09
C GLN A 65 6.49 11.07 -0.94
N ARG A 66 6.73 10.54 -2.15
CA ARG A 66 5.69 10.01 -3.04
C ARG A 66 5.59 8.50 -2.90
N ILE A 67 4.36 7.97 -2.97
CA ILE A 67 4.18 6.53 -3.12
C ILE A 67 4.66 6.11 -4.50
N LEU A 68 5.53 5.09 -4.53
CA LEU A 68 6.01 4.45 -5.76
C LEU A 68 5.14 3.25 -6.14
N GLY A 69 4.56 2.57 -5.15
CA GLY A 69 3.59 1.50 -5.37
C GLY A 69 3.12 0.85 -4.08
N ALA A 70 2.11 0.00 -4.21
CA ALA A 70 1.52 -0.72 -3.10
C ALA A 70 0.93 -2.06 -3.53
N ALA A 71 0.79 -2.95 -2.56
CA ALA A 71 0.08 -4.21 -2.69
C ALA A 71 -0.73 -4.49 -1.43
N ILE A 72 -1.99 -4.89 -1.61
CA ILE A 72 -2.89 -5.32 -0.54
C ILE A 72 -3.39 -6.72 -0.91
N LEU A 73 -2.85 -7.72 -0.24
CA LEU A 73 -3.29 -9.12 -0.32
C LEU A 73 -4.14 -9.42 0.91
N GLY A 74 -5.39 -9.79 0.73
CA GLY A 74 -6.32 -10.05 1.84
C GLY A 74 -7.75 -9.60 1.51
N THR A 75 -8.69 -9.86 2.42
CA THR A 75 -10.10 -9.49 2.27
C THR A 75 -10.25 -8.03 1.83
N SER A 76 -11.05 -7.80 0.78
CA SER A 76 -11.30 -6.46 0.23
C SER A 76 -10.03 -5.67 -0.19
N GLY A 77 -8.90 -6.35 -0.43
CA GLY A 77 -7.65 -5.71 -0.83
C GLY A 77 -7.67 -5.17 -2.27
N ASP A 78 -8.44 -5.82 -3.13
CA ASP A 78 -8.82 -5.42 -4.48
C ASP A 78 -9.61 -4.11 -4.51
N GLU A 79 -10.45 -3.85 -3.50
CA GLU A 79 -11.17 -2.58 -3.36
C GLU A 79 -10.34 -1.51 -2.63
N ALA A 80 -9.66 -1.89 -1.54
CA ALA A 80 -8.88 -0.96 -0.72
C ALA A 80 -7.71 -0.31 -1.48
N ILE A 81 -7.18 -0.96 -2.52
CA ILE A 81 -6.07 -0.42 -3.32
C ILE A 81 -6.44 0.87 -4.05
N HIS A 82 -7.73 1.10 -4.34
CA HIS A 82 -8.20 2.29 -5.05
C HIS A 82 -7.82 3.59 -4.33
N GLY A 83 -7.84 3.62 -2.99
CA GLY A 83 -7.41 4.80 -2.24
C GLY A 83 -5.93 5.17 -2.47
N ILE A 84 -5.07 4.16 -2.74
CA ILE A 84 -3.66 4.39 -3.07
C ILE A 84 -3.50 4.78 -4.54
N LEU A 85 -4.24 4.13 -5.44
CA LEU A 85 -4.31 4.49 -6.86
C LEU A 85 -4.68 5.97 -7.02
N ASP A 86 -5.71 6.43 -6.32
CA ASP A 86 -6.20 7.80 -6.38
C ASP A 86 -5.17 8.80 -5.84
N MET A 87 -4.52 8.48 -4.71
CA MET A 87 -3.50 9.37 -4.15
C MET A 87 -2.27 9.51 -5.06
N MET A 88 -1.81 8.41 -5.65
CA MET A 88 -0.71 8.44 -6.60
C MET A 88 -1.11 9.16 -7.90
N ASN A 89 -2.36 9.04 -8.37
CA ASN A 89 -2.87 9.81 -9.52
C ASN A 89 -2.96 11.32 -9.20
N ALA A 90 -3.25 11.67 -7.95
CA ALA A 90 -3.29 13.06 -7.47
C ALA A 90 -1.90 13.67 -7.22
N ASP A 91 -0.83 12.87 -7.38
CA ASP A 91 0.57 13.26 -7.16
C ASP A 91 0.80 14.00 -5.83
N GLN A 92 0.22 13.48 -4.76
CA GLN A 92 0.32 14.05 -3.42
C GLN A 92 1.40 13.38 -2.56
N PRO A 93 2.05 14.14 -1.65
CA PRO A 93 2.95 13.57 -0.66
C PRO A 93 2.19 12.64 0.31
N ILE A 94 2.89 11.65 0.89
CA ILE A 94 2.29 10.72 1.87
C ILE A 94 1.67 11.44 3.07
N GLU A 95 2.20 12.60 3.43
CA GLU A 95 1.72 13.45 4.52
C GLU A 95 0.29 13.94 4.29
N THR A 96 -0.18 14.02 3.05
CA THR A 96 -1.56 14.44 2.76
C THR A 96 -2.59 13.51 3.40
N LEU A 97 -2.32 12.20 3.47
CA LEU A 97 -3.23 11.23 4.08
C LEU A 97 -3.20 11.22 5.62
N ARG A 98 -2.24 11.89 6.27
CA ARG A 98 -2.12 11.87 7.74
C ARG A 98 -3.33 12.47 8.46
N TRP A 99 -4.08 13.33 7.78
CA TRP A 99 -5.22 14.05 8.35
C TRP A 99 -6.57 13.38 8.06
N ALA A 100 -6.58 12.33 7.24
CA ALA A 100 -7.79 11.59 6.97
C ALA A 100 -8.29 10.90 8.25
N VAL A 101 -9.60 10.94 8.47
CA VAL A 101 -10.29 10.16 9.51
C VAL A 101 -11.06 9.06 8.80
N PRO A 102 -10.53 7.83 8.74
CA PRO A 102 -11.18 6.76 7.99
C PRO A 102 -12.43 6.25 8.71
N ILE A 103 -13.36 5.71 7.93
CA ILE A 103 -14.53 5.00 8.46
C ILE A 103 -14.07 3.69 9.10
N HIS A 104 -14.59 3.42 10.30
CA HIS A 104 -14.27 2.25 11.11
C HIS A 104 -15.47 1.32 11.29
N PRO A 105 -15.30 -0.03 11.22
CA PRO A 105 -14.10 -0.76 10.79
C PRO A 105 -14.07 -1.02 9.28
N THR A 106 -12.99 -0.64 8.60
CA THR A 106 -12.76 -0.98 7.17
C THR A 106 -11.33 -1.44 6.90
N VAL A 107 -11.07 -2.13 5.78
CA VAL A 107 -9.69 -2.55 5.42
C VAL A 107 -8.85 -1.34 5.02
N SER A 108 -9.44 -0.41 4.25
CA SER A 108 -8.80 0.84 3.84
C SER A 108 -8.49 1.77 5.03
N GLU A 109 -9.14 1.60 6.18
CA GLU A 109 -8.89 2.41 7.38
C GLU A 109 -7.43 2.39 7.84
N LEU A 110 -6.69 1.32 7.54
CA LEU A 110 -5.31 1.19 7.96
C LEU A 110 -4.30 1.67 6.94
N ILE A 111 -4.71 2.21 5.79
CA ILE A 111 -3.78 2.83 4.83
C ILE A 111 -2.95 3.94 5.53
N PRO A 112 -3.54 4.92 6.25
CA PRO A 112 -2.76 5.91 6.98
C PRO A 112 -1.81 5.29 8.02
N THR A 113 -2.25 4.24 8.72
CA THR A 113 -1.40 3.53 9.70
C THR A 113 -0.22 2.82 9.04
N VAL A 114 -0.40 2.27 7.83
CA VAL A 114 0.69 1.67 7.06
C VAL A 114 1.69 2.75 6.64
N LEU A 115 1.23 3.94 6.22
CA LEU A 115 2.12 5.06 5.87
C LEU A 115 2.99 5.50 7.05
N LEU A 116 2.43 5.56 8.26
CA LEU A 116 3.21 5.90 9.48
C LEU A 116 4.32 4.87 9.79
N GLY A 117 4.23 3.65 9.25
CA GLY A 117 5.25 2.61 9.43
C GLY A 117 6.38 2.65 8.39
N LEU A 118 6.37 3.63 7.47
CA LEU A 118 7.39 3.78 6.43
C LEU A 118 8.77 4.04 7.04
N LYS A 119 9.74 3.21 6.66
CA LYS A 119 11.14 3.32 7.10
C LYS A 119 12.07 2.78 6.02
N PRO A 120 13.37 3.13 6.05
CA PRO A 120 14.36 2.53 5.16
C PRO A 120 14.27 1.00 5.25
N PRO A 121 14.10 0.30 4.12
CA PRO A 121 14.03 -1.15 4.16
C PRO A 121 15.42 -1.72 4.48
N PRO A 122 15.51 -2.91 5.09
CA PRO A 122 16.80 -3.56 5.30
C PRO A 122 17.51 -3.79 3.97
N GLU A 123 18.85 -3.78 4.01
CA GLU A 123 19.68 -4.23 2.90
C GLU A 123 19.31 -5.69 2.58
N VAL A 124 19.10 -5.96 1.30
CA VAL A 124 18.92 -7.34 0.84
C VAL A 124 20.31 -7.95 0.80
N GLN A 125 20.60 -8.89 1.70
CA GLN A 125 21.79 -9.73 1.53
C GLN A 125 21.66 -10.46 0.19
N ALA A 126 22.69 -10.32 -0.65
CA ALA A 126 22.78 -10.96 -1.96
C ALA A 126 22.74 -12.49 -1.85
#